data_AF-A0A7W1IWW6-F1
#
_entry.id   AF-A0A7W1IWW6-F1
#
_cell.length_a   1.000
_cell.length_b   1.000
_cell.length_c   1.000
_cell.angle_alpha   90.00
_cell.angle_beta   90.00
_cell.angle_gamma   90.00
#
_symmetry.space_group_name_H-M   'P 1'
#
loop_
_entity.id
_entity.type
_entity.pdbx_description
1 polymer ?
#
loop_
_entity_poly.entity_id
_entity_poly.type
_entity_poly.pdbx_seq_one_letter_code
_entity_poly.pdbx_strand_id
1 'polypeptide(L)'
;MGKTKIIELTEERRQELENGWRNGTSHAFRQRCQMVLLKSEQRTSLEISKLVGSCEMTVNNWLRRYQAEGFKGLQMRPGRGRKSILQAEDFERVKAQVKVSRQRISVARTELEASLAKGFSLTTLKRFLKKTVAATNELEND
;
A
#
# COMPACT_ATOMS: atom_id res chain seq x y z
N MET A 1 -33.82 1.86 16.69
CA MET A 1 -32.82 2.96 16.62
C MET A 1 -31.52 2.45 17.22
N GLY A 2 -30.51 2.16 16.40
CA GLY A 2 -29.25 1.56 16.88
C GLY A 2 -28.38 2.57 17.62
N LYS A 3 -27.84 2.18 18.78
CA LYS A 3 -26.97 3.01 19.63
C LYS A 3 -25.82 3.61 18.81
N THR A 4 -25.67 4.93 18.84
CA THR A 4 -24.53 5.63 18.24
C THR A 4 -23.28 5.33 19.08
N LYS A 5 -22.35 4.52 18.56
CA LYS A 5 -21.02 4.39 19.16
C LYS A 5 -20.27 5.71 18.96
N ILE A 6 -20.08 6.48 20.02
CA ILE A 6 -19.34 7.75 20.01
C ILE A 6 -17.84 7.44 19.92
N ILE A 7 -17.11 8.23 19.14
CA ILE A 7 -15.64 8.24 19.15
C ILE A 7 -15.23 9.54 19.82
N GLU A 8 -14.67 9.41 21.02
CA GLU A 8 -14.05 10.54 21.70
C GLU A 8 -12.66 10.79 21.09
N LEU A 9 -12.44 12.02 20.63
CA LEU A 9 -11.18 12.48 20.08
C LEU A 9 -10.57 13.49 21.05
N THR A 10 -9.29 13.31 21.39
CA THR A 10 -8.51 14.39 21.99
C THR A 10 -8.28 15.49 20.95
N GLU A 11 -7.95 16.70 21.41
CA GLU A 11 -7.75 17.83 20.52
C GLU A 11 -6.61 17.57 19.52
N GLU A 12 -5.53 16.91 19.96
CA GLU A 12 -4.42 16.55 19.08
C GLU A 12 -4.86 15.57 17.97
N ARG A 13 -5.67 14.57 18.33
CA ARG A 13 -6.17 13.58 17.36
C ARG A 13 -7.16 14.20 16.39
N ARG A 14 -7.98 15.15 16.85
CA ARG A 14 -8.87 15.92 15.99
C ARG A 14 -8.05 16.73 14.98
N GLN A 15 -7.02 17.44 15.44
CA GLN A 15 -6.14 18.21 14.57
C GLN A 15 -5.44 17.35 13.51
N GLU A 16 -4.96 16.15 13.88
CA GLU A 16 -4.38 15.19 12.92
C GLU A 16 -5.38 14.77 11.85
N LEU A 17 -6.62 14.46 12.24
CA LEU A 17 -7.69 14.06 11.32
C LEU A 17 -8.12 15.22 10.41
N GLU A 18 -8.19 16.44 10.93
CA GLU A 18 -8.50 17.63 10.13
C GLU A 18 -7.41 17.91 9.11
N ASN A 19 -6.14 17.84 9.51
CA ASN A 19 -5.01 17.98 8.60
C ASN A 19 -5.04 16.87 7.54
N GLY A 20 -5.30 15.61 7.93
CA GLY A 20 -5.43 14.49 7.02
C GLY A 20 -6.61 14.63 6.05
N TRP A 21 -7.71 15.26 6.49
CA TRP A 21 -8.87 15.54 5.65
C TRP A 21 -8.61 16.67 4.65
N ARG A 22 -7.96 17.77 5.06
CA ARG A 22 -7.66 18.93 4.20
C ARG A 22 -6.51 18.66 3.23
N ASN A 23 -5.42 18.07 3.73
CA ASN A 23 -4.13 17.98 3.03
C ASN A 23 -3.74 16.55 2.63
N GLY A 24 -4.61 15.57 2.90
CA GLY A 24 -4.33 14.16 2.59
C GLY A 24 -4.10 13.91 1.10
N THR A 25 -3.07 13.13 0.77
CA THR A 25 -2.62 12.89 -0.62
C THR A 25 -3.66 12.19 -1.50
N SER A 26 -4.43 11.25 -0.94
CA SER A 26 -5.44 10.50 -1.69
C SER A 26 -6.86 10.86 -1.27
N HIS A 27 -7.78 10.93 -2.23
CA HIS A 27 -9.21 11.16 -1.97
C HIS A 27 -9.78 10.15 -0.97
N ALA A 28 -9.42 8.87 -1.13
CA ALA A 28 -9.86 7.82 -0.22
C ALA A 28 -9.36 8.04 1.21
N PHE A 29 -8.14 8.54 1.41
CA PHE A 29 -7.62 8.87 2.74
C PHE A 29 -8.36 10.06 3.36
N ARG A 30 -8.61 11.11 2.57
CA ARG A 30 -9.38 12.28 3.02
C ARG A 30 -10.79 11.88 3.46
N GLN A 31 -11.49 11.08 2.66
CA GLN A 31 -12.83 10.59 3.02
C GLN A 31 -12.83 9.76 4.31
N ARG A 32 -11.80 8.92 4.54
CA ARG A 32 -11.68 8.14 5.78
C ARG A 32 -11.48 9.04 7.00
N CYS A 33 -10.67 10.10 6.88
CA CYS A 33 -10.52 11.09 7.95
C CYS A 33 -11.85 11.79 8.23
N GLN A 34 -12.56 12.19 7.18
CA GLN A 34 -13.89 12.80 7.27
C GLN A 34 -14.91 11.88 7.99
N MET A 35 -14.91 10.57 7.69
CA MET A 35 -15.79 9.61 8.36
C MET A 35 -15.59 9.59 9.89
N VAL A 36 -14.34 9.65 10.35
CA VAL A 36 -14.01 9.64 11.79
C VAL A 36 -14.40 10.96 12.45
N LEU A 37 -14.11 12.10 11.81
CA LEU A 37 -14.51 13.43 12.29
C LEU A 37 -16.03 13.52 12.45
N LEU A 38 -16.78 13.16 11.41
CA LEU A 38 -18.25 13.16 11.45
C LEU A 38 -18.81 12.20 12.51
N LYS A 39 -18.09 11.10 12.83
CA LYS A 39 -18.51 10.20 13.91
C LYS A 39 -18.31 10.81 15.30
N SER A 40 -17.27 11.62 15.48
CA SER A 40 -17.04 12.36 16.72
C SER A 40 -18.13 13.43 16.98
N GLU A 41 -18.76 13.93 15.91
CA GLU A 41 -19.94 14.82 15.97
C GLU A 41 -21.25 14.08 16.30
N GLN A 42 -21.18 12.82 16.75
CA GLN A 42 -22.35 11.99 17.11
C GLN A 42 -23.30 11.66 15.96
N ARG A 43 -22.86 11.79 14.70
CA ARG A 43 -23.66 11.37 13.54
C ARG A 43 -23.79 9.86 13.45
N THR A 44 -24.92 9.40 12.92
CA THR A 44 -25.17 7.99 12.65
C THR A 44 -24.33 7.52 11.45
N SER A 45 -24.04 6.22 11.38
CA SER A 45 -23.26 5.69 10.26
C SER A 45 -24.01 5.84 8.91
N LEU A 46 -25.34 5.86 8.93
CA LEU A 46 -26.20 6.13 7.78
C LEU A 46 -26.09 7.58 7.27
N GLU A 47 -26.07 8.56 8.17
CA GLU A 47 -25.88 9.97 7.78
C GLU A 47 -24.48 10.19 7.20
N ILE A 48 -23.47 9.63 7.87
CA ILE A 48 -22.09 9.69 7.39
C ILE A 48 -22.02 9.07 5.99
N SER A 49 -22.58 7.87 5.81
CA SER A 49 -22.49 7.17 4.53
C SER A 49 -23.09 7.98 3.38
N LYS A 50 -24.23 8.67 3.61
CA LYS A 50 -24.83 9.60 2.64
C LYS A 50 -23.93 10.79 2.34
N LEU A 51 -23.31 11.41 3.36
CA LEU A 51 -22.43 12.57 3.19
C LEU A 51 -21.15 12.27 2.39
N VAL A 52 -20.51 11.12 2.65
CA VAL A 52 -19.29 10.70 1.92
C VAL A 52 -19.57 9.90 0.64
N GLY A 53 -20.82 9.61 0.31
CA GLY A 53 -21.18 8.82 -0.87
C GLY A 53 -20.71 7.36 -0.80
N SER A 54 -20.80 6.75 0.38
CA SER A 54 -20.41 5.35 0.62
C SER A 54 -21.54 4.56 1.30
N CYS A 55 -21.33 3.27 1.57
CA CYS A 55 -22.29 2.46 2.33
C CYS A 55 -21.95 2.42 3.83
N GLU A 56 -22.96 2.21 4.68
CA GLU A 56 -22.81 2.12 6.14
C GLU A 56 -21.76 1.10 6.58
N MET A 57 -21.68 -0.04 5.88
CA MET A 57 -20.69 -1.09 6.14
C MET A 57 -19.26 -0.57 5.98
N THR A 58 -19.01 0.23 4.94
CA THR A 58 -17.70 0.84 4.69
C THR A 58 -17.33 1.81 5.80
N VAL A 59 -18.26 2.67 6.19
CA VAL A 59 -18.07 3.59 7.33
C VAL A 59 -17.73 2.80 8.60
N ASN A 60 -18.54 1.81 8.95
CA ASN A 60 -18.34 1.00 10.14
C ASN A 60 -17.01 0.21 10.13
N ASN A 61 -16.54 -0.26 8.97
CA ASN A 61 -15.25 -0.90 8.83
C ASN A 61 -14.10 0.08 9.12
N TRP A 62 -14.15 1.30 8.58
CA TRP A 62 -13.12 2.31 8.82
C TRP A 62 -13.11 2.82 10.26
N LEU A 63 -14.29 3.01 10.87
CA LEU A 63 -14.38 3.40 12.28
C LEU A 63 -13.80 2.33 13.20
N ARG A 64 -14.13 1.05 12.97
CA ARG A 64 -13.52 -0.07 13.72
C ARG A 64 -12.01 -0.11 13.54
N ARG A 65 -11.53 0.12 12.32
CA ARG A 65 -10.10 0.15 12.02
C ARG A 65 -9.39 1.31 12.71
N TYR A 66 -9.99 2.49 12.72
CA TYR A 66 -9.46 3.64 13.47
C TYR A 66 -9.41 3.36 14.98
N GLN A 67 -10.43 2.73 15.55
CA GLN A 67 -10.43 2.33 16.96
C GLN A 67 -9.29 1.36 17.31
N ALA A 68 -8.93 0.47 16.39
CA ALA A 68 -7.87 -0.53 16.58
C ALA A 68 -6.45 0.00 16.30
N GLU A 69 -6.28 0.80 15.24
CA GLU A 69 -4.96 1.19 14.70
C GLU A 69 -4.69 2.70 14.79
N GLY A 70 -5.66 3.50 15.26
CA GLY A 70 -5.58 4.96 15.29
C GLY A 70 -5.49 5.59 13.90
N PHE A 71 -4.86 6.77 13.83
CA PHE A 71 -4.68 7.54 12.59
C PHE A 71 -3.92 6.75 11.51
N LYS A 72 -2.89 5.98 11.89
CA LYS A 72 -2.13 5.10 10.98
C LYS A 72 -3.03 4.07 10.29
N GLY A 73 -4.10 3.63 10.97
CA GLY A 73 -5.08 2.70 10.42
C GLY A 73 -5.88 3.23 9.23
N LEU A 74 -5.96 4.54 9.05
CA LEU A 74 -6.68 5.14 7.92
C LEU A 74 -5.87 5.10 6.63
N GLN A 75 -4.56 4.88 6.71
CA GLN A 75 -3.68 4.78 5.55
C GLN A 75 -3.92 3.48 4.77
N MET A 76 -3.55 3.51 3.49
CA MET A 76 -3.54 2.30 2.67
C MET A 76 -2.40 1.41 3.16
N ARG A 77 -2.70 0.14 3.45
CA ARG A 77 -1.66 -0.83 3.77
C ARG A 77 -0.79 -1.08 2.53
N PRO A 78 0.54 -1.14 2.67
CA PRO A 78 1.41 -1.56 1.58
C PRO A 78 1.10 -3.01 1.19
N GLY A 79 1.35 -3.37 -0.07
CA GLY A 79 1.27 -4.77 -0.53
C GLY A 79 -0.04 -5.18 -1.21
N ARG A 80 -0.76 -4.26 -1.85
CA ARG A 80 -1.81 -4.67 -2.80
C ARG A 80 -1.18 -5.33 -4.03
N GLY A 81 -1.77 -6.44 -4.50
CA GLY A 81 -1.37 -7.15 -5.71
C GLY A 81 -0.41 -8.33 -5.49
N ARG A 82 -0.23 -9.14 -6.54
CA ARG A 82 0.72 -10.26 -6.53
C ARG A 82 2.14 -9.72 -6.43
N LYS A 83 2.91 -10.20 -5.44
CA LYS A 83 4.34 -9.86 -5.32
C LYS A 83 5.09 -10.30 -6.59
N SER A 84 6.12 -9.53 -6.96
CA SER A 84 7.02 -9.90 -8.06
C SER A 84 7.63 -11.28 -7.80
N ILE A 85 7.77 -12.09 -8.84
CA ILE A 85 8.35 -13.44 -8.74
C ILE A 85 9.82 -13.35 -8.31
N LEU A 86 10.57 -12.41 -8.92
CA LEU A 86 11.92 -12.05 -8.52
C LEU A 86 11.86 -10.88 -7.54
N GLN A 87 12.51 -11.05 -6.39
CA GLN A 87 12.53 -10.11 -5.28
C GLN A 87 13.93 -9.53 -5.09
N ALA A 88 14.09 -8.55 -4.19
CA ALA A 88 15.37 -7.86 -3.99
C ALA A 88 16.47 -8.83 -3.52
N GLU A 89 16.10 -9.86 -2.78
CA GLU A 89 16.98 -10.91 -2.27
C GLU A 89 17.57 -11.77 -3.40
N ASP A 90 16.87 -11.85 -4.54
CA ASP A 90 17.34 -12.59 -5.72
C ASP A 90 18.36 -11.78 -6.54
N PHE A 91 18.56 -10.49 -6.23
CA PHE A 91 19.31 -9.56 -7.08
C PHE A 91 20.75 -9.99 -7.34
N GLU A 92 21.52 -10.31 -6.29
CA GLU A 92 22.93 -10.67 -6.42
C GLU A 92 23.11 -11.96 -7.23
N ARG A 93 22.22 -12.94 -7.04
CA ARG A 93 22.24 -14.19 -7.81
C ARG A 93 21.91 -13.95 -9.28
N VAL A 94 20.89 -13.14 -9.56
CA VAL A 94 20.51 -12.76 -10.93
C VAL A 94 21.65 -11.99 -11.60
N LYS A 95 22.28 -11.04 -10.89
CA LYS A 95 23.40 -10.23 -11.40
C LYS A 95 24.62 -11.10 -11.73
N ALA A 96 24.99 -12.02 -10.85
CA ALA A 96 26.09 -12.96 -11.08
C ALA A 96 25.83 -13.83 -12.32
N GLN A 97 24.63 -14.42 -12.45
CA GLN A 97 24.32 -15.29 -13.57
C GLN A 97 24.24 -14.55 -14.91
N VAL A 98 23.70 -13.33 -14.90
CA VAL A 98 23.61 -12.50 -16.11
C VAL A 98 24.97 -11.98 -16.55
N LYS A 99 25.93 -11.78 -15.63
CA LYS A 99 27.32 -11.45 -15.99
C LYS A 99 28.00 -12.61 -16.72
N VAL A 100 27.83 -13.84 -16.24
CA VAL A 100 28.40 -15.05 -16.86
C VAL A 100 27.80 -15.29 -18.24
N SER A 101 26.48 -15.20 -18.35
CA SER A 101 25.74 -15.54 -19.56
C SER A 101 25.22 -14.31 -20.32
N ARG A 102 26.05 -13.25 -20.40
CA ARG A 102 25.67 -11.92 -20.92
C ARG A 102 25.10 -11.93 -22.34
N GLN A 103 25.59 -12.83 -23.19
CA GLN A 103 25.14 -12.97 -24.58
C GLN A 103 23.92 -13.90 -24.75
N ARG A 104 23.62 -14.76 -23.76
CA ARG A 104 22.56 -15.78 -23.84
C ARG A 104 21.65 -15.73 -22.62
N ILE A 105 20.84 -14.67 -22.55
CA ILE A 105 19.88 -14.43 -21.44
C ILE A 105 18.87 -15.59 -21.28
N SER A 106 18.56 -16.33 -22.35
CA SER A 106 17.74 -17.54 -22.30
C SER A 106 18.34 -18.62 -21.40
N VAL A 107 19.66 -18.83 -21.48
CA VAL A 107 20.38 -19.83 -20.68
C VAL A 107 20.42 -19.39 -19.22
N ALA A 108 20.75 -18.12 -18.96
CA ALA A 108 20.69 -17.54 -17.62
C ALA A 108 19.32 -17.71 -16.96
N ARG A 109 18.22 -17.56 -17.74
CA ARG A 109 16.86 -17.74 -17.22
C ARG A 109 16.62 -19.16 -16.74
N THR A 110 17.01 -20.18 -17.51
CA THR A 110 16.81 -21.59 -17.14
C THR A 110 17.63 -21.96 -15.91
N GLU A 111 18.87 -21.50 -15.83
CA GLU A 111 19.76 -21.73 -14.67
C GLU A 111 19.25 -21.01 -13.41
N LEU A 112 18.70 -19.79 -13.57
CA LEU A 112 18.08 -19.05 -12.48
C LEU A 112 16.76 -19.67 -12.02
N GLU A 113 15.96 -20.22 -12.94
CA GLU A 113 14.74 -20.96 -12.58
C GLU A 113 15.07 -22.20 -11.74
N ALA A 114 16.11 -22.95 -12.14
CA ALA A 114 16.58 -24.12 -11.41
C ALA A 114 17.17 -23.75 -10.04
N SER A 115 18.05 -22.74 -9.97
CA SER A 115 18.74 -22.36 -8.73
C SER A 115 17.86 -21.61 -7.73
N LEU A 116 16.89 -20.81 -8.20
CA LEU A 116 15.96 -20.07 -7.34
C LEU A 116 14.68 -20.84 -7.04
N ALA A 117 14.46 -22.00 -7.67
CA ALA A 117 13.21 -22.78 -7.61
C ALA A 117 11.97 -21.91 -7.91
N LYS A 118 12.11 -20.96 -8.85
CA LYS A 118 11.08 -19.97 -9.21
C LYS A 118 10.83 -19.98 -10.71
N GLY A 119 9.61 -20.31 -11.12
CA GLY A 119 9.20 -20.23 -12.52
C GLY A 119 8.89 -18.81 -12.97
N PHE A 120 9.66 -18.26 -13.92
CA PHE A 120 9.40 -16.94 -14.49
C PHE A 120 9.78 -16.83 -15.96
N SER A 121 9.13 -15.92 -16.69
CA SER A 121 9.40 -15.67 -18.12
C SER A 121 10.69 -14.86 -18.34
N LEU A 122 11.23 -14.90 -19.57
CA LEU A 122 12.31 -14.00 -19.97
C LEU A 122 11.95 -12.52 -19.81
N THR A 123 10.69 -12.16 -20.06
CA THR A 123 10.18 -10.80 -19.85
C THR A 123 10.25 -10.39 -18.39
N THR A 124 9.98 -11.31 -17.46
CA THR A 124 10.11 -11.09 -16.01
C THR A 124 11.55 -10.78 -15.63
N LEU A 125 12.51 -11.56 -16.14
CA LEU A 125 13.94 -11.35 -15.92
C LEU A 125 14.40 -9.98 -16.46
N LYS A 126 14.02 -9.64 -17.69
CA LYS A 126 14.33 -8.33 -18.29
C LYS A 126 13.73 -7.16 -17.50
N ARG A 127 12.48 -7.27 -17.04
CA ARG A 127 11.84 -6.25 -16.20
C ARG A 127 12.55 -6.09 -14.86
N PHE A 128 12.95 -7.19 -14.24
CA PHE A 128 13.70 -7.18 -12.99
C PHE A 128 15.03 -6.45 -13.15
N LEU A 129 15.82 -6.79 -14.17
CA LEU A 129 17.08 -6.11 -14.50
C LEU A 129 16.89 -4.62 -14.80
N LYS A 130 15.84 -4.25 -15.55
CA LYS A 130 15.54 -2.84 -15.83
C LYS A 130 15.21 -2.06 -14.55
N LYS A 131 14.38 -2.64 -13.68
CA LYS A 131 14.00 -2.03 -12.40
C LYS A 131 15.22 -1.85 -11.50
N THR A 132 16.12 -2.83 -11.46
CA THR A 132 17.31 -2.75 -10.62
C THR A 132 18.32 -1.73 -11.14
N VAL A 133 18.51 -1.62 -12.47
CA VAL A 133 19.39 -0.59 -13.06
C VAL A 133 18.89 0.81 -12.76
N ALA A 134 17.58 1.05 -12.92
CA ALA A 134 16.97 2.33 -12.56
C ALA A 134 17.17 2.66 -11.07
N ALA A 135 16.99 1.68 -10.19
CA ALA A 135 17.20 1.87 -8.75
C ALA A 135 18.68 2.13 -8.36
N THR A 136 19.66 1.54 -9.07
CA THR A 136 21.09 1.88 -8.84
C THR A 136 21.43 3.29 -9.31
N ASN A 137 20.88 3.75 -10.43
CA ASN A 137 21.16 5.09 -10.97
C ASN A 137 20.51 6.21 -10.13
N GLU A 138 19.44 5.91 -9.40
CA GLU A 138 18.81 6.84 -8.45
C GLU A 138 19.63 7.00 -7.16
N LEU A 139 20.42 5.99 -6.77
CA LEU A 139 21.27 6.02 -5.57
C LEU A 139 22.65 6.66 -5.80
N GLU A 140 23.07 6.84 -7.05
CA GLU A 140 24.35 7.48 -7.42
C GLU A 140 24.20 8.99 -7.71
N ASN A 141 22.98 9.53 -7.71
CA ASN A 141 22.68 10.94 -8.01
C ASN A 141 22.16 11.74 -6.80
N ASP A 142 22.24 11.19 -5.59
CA ASP A 142 21.97 11.90 -4.31
C ASP A 142 23.28 12.18 -3.55
#